data_AF-A0A0R2KYM0-F1
#
_entry.id   AF-A0A0R2KYM0-F1
#
_cell.length_a   1.000
_cell.length_b   1.000
_cell.length_c   1.000
_cell.angle_alpha   90.00
_cell.angle_beta   90.00
_cell.angle_gamma   90.00
#
_symmetry.space_group_name_H-M   'P 1'
#
loop_
_entity.id
_entity.type
_entity.pdbx_description
1 polymer ?
#
loop_
_entity_poly.entity_id
_entity_poly.type
_entity_poly.pdbx_seq_one_letter_code
_entity_poly.pdbx_strand_id
1 'polypeptide(L)' 'MVKLLKAHGFIEKSQNGSSHLKLIHPESHKTVIVPIHAKELGKGLEHAILREAGIES' A
#
# COMPACT_ATOMS: atom_id res chain seq x y z
N MET A 1 3.72 -6.37 -2.18
CA MET A 1 3.14 -5.23 -1.42
C MET A 1 1.63 -5.35 -1.15
N VAL A 2 0.74 -5.29 -2.16
CA VAL A 2 -0.73 -5.28 -1.94
C VAL A 2 -1.23 -6.43 -1.05
N LYS A 3 -0.77 -7.66 -1.30
CA LYS A 3 -1.14 -8.83 -0.48
C LYS A 3 -0.72 -8.70 0.99
N LEU A 4 0.47 -8.14 1.24
CA LEU A 4 0.99 -7.94 2.59
C LEU A 4 0.15 -6.90 3.34
N LEU A 5 -0.14 -5.76 2.72
CA LEU A 5 -1.02 -4.73 3.29
C LEU A 5 -2.41 -5.31 3.62
N LYS A 6 -2.99 -6.10 2.70
CA LYS A 6 -4.28 -6.78 2.95
C LYS A 6 -4.24 -7.73 4.14
N ALA A 7 -3.14 -8.47 4.33
CA ALA A 7 -2.95 -9.33 5.49
C ALA A 7 -2.85 -8.54 6.81
N HIS A 8 -2.39 -7.29 6.74
CA HIS A 8 -2.37 -6.34 7.85
C HIS A 8 -3.65 -5.48 7.96
N GLY A 9 -4.77 -5.93 7.38
CA GLY A 9 -6.08 -5.27 7.55
C GLY A 9 -6.36 -4.11 6.60
N PHE A 10 -5.46 -3.81 5.64
CA PHE A 10 -5.73 -2.77 4.65
C PHE A 10 -6.73 -3.27 3.60
N ILE A 11 -7.68 -2.41 3.23
CA ILE A 11 -8.68 -2.68 2.20
C ILE A 11 -8.50 -1.75 1.00
N GLU A 12 -8.92 -2.20 -0.17
CA GLU A 12 -8.88 -1.39 -1.39
C GLU A 12 -9.92 -0.28 -1.32
N LYS A 13 -9.48 0.97 -1.40
CA LYS A 13 -10.37 2.14 -1.37
C LYS A 13 -10.77 2.57 -2.78
N SER A 14 -9.78 2.68 -3.66
CA SER A 14 -9.98 3.13 -5.04
C SER A 14 -8.71 2.89 -5.85
N GLN A 15 -8.83 2.79 -7.17
CA GLN A 15 -7.69 2.76 -8.07
C GLN A 15 -7.67 4.09 -8.81
N ASN A 16 -6.70 4.96 -8.47
CA ASN A 16 -6.61 6.27 -9.11
C ASN A 16 -5.82 6.10 -10.42
N GLY A 17 -6.54 5.80 -11.50
CA GLY A 17 -5.99 5.48 -12.83
C GLY A 17 -5.65 3.99 -13.00
N SER A 18 -4.93 3.65 -14.07
CA SER A 18 -4.54 2.26 -14.33
C SER A 18 -3.39 1.79 -13.44
N SER A 19 -2.45 2.68 -13.06
CA SER A 19 -1.17 2.26 -12.49
C SER A 19 -1.06 2.24 -10.97
N HIS A 20 -1.98 2.85 -10.22
CA HIS A 20 -1.88 3.00 -8.76
C HIS A 20 -3.16 2.57 -8.02
N LEU A 21 -2.96 1.76 -6.98
CA LEU A 21 -4.00 1.29 -6.08
C LEU A 21 -3.92 2.01 -4.74
N LYS A 22 -5.02 2.59 -4.29
CA LYS A 22 -5.15 3.21 -2.97
C LYS A 22 -5.73 2.17 -2.00
N LEU A 23 -5.00 1.89 -0.93
CA LEU A 23 -5.47 1.07 0.18
C LEU A 23 -5.66 1.92 1.44
N ILE A 24 -6.62 1.53 2.28
CA ILE A 24 -6.92 2.20 3.54
C ILE A 24 -7.04 1.16 4.67
N HIS A 25 -6.49 1.47 5.85
CA HIS A 25 -6.76 0.74 7.08
C HIS A 25 -7.97 1.37 7.78
N PRO A 26 -9.13 0.69 7.88
CA PRO A 26 -10.34 1.28 8.42
C PRO A 26 -10.21 1.66 9.90
N GLU A 27 -9.47 0.88 10.69
CA GLU A 27 -9.34 1.13 12.14
C GLU A 27 -8.39 2.30 12.45
N SER A 28 -7.33 2.46 11.66
CA SER A 28 -6.30 3.48 11.90
C SER A 28 -6.44 4.70 10.98
N HIS A 29 -7.41 4.68 10.06
CA HIS A 29 -7.60 5.66 8.98
C HIS A 29 -6.36 5.95 8.13
N LYS A 30 -5.35 5.07 8.17
CA LYS A 30 -4.13 5.20 7.37
C LYS A 30 -4.41 4.85 5.93
N THR A 31 -3.93 5.66 4.99
CA THR A 31 -4.09 5.42 3.56
C THR A 31 -2.71 5.30 2.94
N VAL A 32 -2.51 4.30 2.09
CA VAL A 32 -1.27 4.07 1.35
C VAL A 32 -1.56 3.91 -0.14
N ILE A 33 -0.63 4.35 -0.98
CA ILE A 33 -0.74 4.26 -2.43
C ILE A 33 0.33 3.29 -2.93
N VAL A 34 -0.09 2.25 -3.65
CA VAL A 34 0.78 1.20 -4.16
C VAL A 34 0.72 1.16 -5.68
N PRO A 35 1.85 1.29 -6.39
CA PRO A 35 1.85 1.07 -7.83
C PRO A 35 1.63 -0.42 -8.12
N ILE A 36 0.69 -0.70 -9.02
CA ILE A 36 0.27 -2.06 -9.40
C ILE A 36 0.74 -2.47 -10.80
N HIS A 37 1.09 -1.51 -11.66
CA HIS A 37 1.69 -1.77 -12.97
C HIS A 37 3.22 -1.80 -12.96
N ALA A 38 3.85 -1.41 -11.85
CA ALA A 38 5.28 -1.56 -11.70
C ALA A 38 5.61 -3.05 -11.54
N LYS A 39 6.33 -3.61 -12.51
CA LYS A 39 6.71 -5.03 -12.54
C LYS A 39 7.58 -5.40 -11.33
N GLU A 40 8.31 -4.44 -10.80
CA GLU A 40 9.13 -4.56 -9.60
C GLU A 40 9.03 -3.26 -8.79
N LEU A 41 8.79 -3.39 -7.48
CA LEU A 41 8.89 -2.29 -6.54
C LEU A 41 10.34 -2.25 -6.06
N GLY A 42 11.01 -1.10 -6.17
CA GLY A 42 12.33 -0.96 -5.58
C GLY A 42 12.25 -1.04 -4.05
N LYS A 43 13.23 -1.68 -3.41
CA LYS A 43 13.28 -1.88 -1.95
C LYS A 43 13.02 -0.61 -1.12
N GLY A 44 13.53 0.54 -1.59
CA GLY A 44 13.30 1.83 -0.92
C GLY A 44 11.84 2.28 -0.95
N LEU A 45 11.14 2.03 -2.05
CA LEU A 45 9.71 2.31 -2.16
C LEU A 45 8.89 1.34 -1.31
N GLU A 46 9.31 0.07 -1.24
CA GLU A 46 8.67 -0.91 -0.36
C GLU A 46 8.77 -0.50 1.11
N HIS A 47 9.97 -0.16 1.59
CA HIS A 47 10.19 0.36 2.94
C HIS A 47 9.39 1.64 3.22
N ALA A 48 9.34 2.57 2.25
CA ALA A 48 8.57 3.79 2.40
C ALA A 48 7.06 3.49 2.61
N ILE A 49 6.50 2.57 1.81
CA ILE A 49 5.09 2.15 1.93
C ILE A 49 4.85 1.43 3.26
N LEU A 50 5.76 0.56 3.70
CA LEU A 50 5.64 -0.15 4.99
C LEU A 50 5.70 0.81 6.17
N ARG A 51 6.57 1.81 6.11
CA ARG A 51 6.68 2.87 7.13
C ARG A 51 5.44 3.75 7.17
N GLU A 52 4.90 4.12 5.99
CA GLU A 52 3.65 4.89 5.87
C GLU A 52 2.44 4.09 6.39
N ALA A 53 2.42 2.78 6.12
CA ALA A 53 1.46 1.84 6.70
C ALA A 53 1.66 1.66 8.22
N GLY A 54 2.86 1.91 8.73
CA GLY A 54 3.28 1.63 10.11
C GLY A 54 3.38 0.13 10.43
N ILE A 55 3.75 -0.67 9.42
CA ILE A 55 4.05 -2.11 9.57
C ILE A 55 5.53 -2.30 9.92
N GLU A 56 6.39 -1.41 9.44
CA GLU A 56 7.83 -1.42 9.69
C GLU A 56 8.28 -0.07 10.28
N SER A 57 9.21 -0.11 11.25
CA SER A 57 9.72 1.03 12.00
C SER A 57 11.15 1.36 11.63
#